data_AF-A0A6G0WY59-F1
#
_entry.id   AF-A0A6G0WY59-F1
#
_cell.length_a   1.000
_cell.length_b   1.000
_cell.length_c   1.000
_cell.angle_alpha   90.00
_cell.angle_beta   90.00
_cell.angle_gamma   90.00
#
_symmetry.space_group_name_H-M   'P 1'
#
loop_
_entity.id
_entity.type
_entity.pdbx_description
1 polymer ?
#
loop_
_entity_poly.entity_id
_entity_poly.type
_entity_poly.pdbx_seq_one_letter_code
_entity_poly.pdbx_strand_id
1 'polypeptide(L)'
;MTHATLRVLTSPELNNVISSYQHGAYEDMRGLRWKLCPLYDGFYDPSYIRPHMQRVDDFLRPWLAKHGMKRLPKLLEYCSMMRLILVQYAVHFGNMDLATHLHKTVNLLLFPRWLHDLAALNNQVDMLRFLQQIGHCGTSTRGLVWAAEFGHLPTVKYLIDMHKALHNDNVSRSTAARVAAKAGHLSIVRVLLNPKQQRFPQFVLTTTRS
;
A
#
# COMPACT_ATOMS: atom_id res chain seq x y z
N MET A 1 33.14 -34.74 -10.63
CA MET A 1 33.39 -33.37 -11.12
C MET A 1 34.81 -32.99 -10.75
N THR A 2 35.57 -32.37 -11.65
CA THR A 2 36.95 -31.96 -11.35
C THR A 2 36.97 -30.64 -10.56
N HIS A 3 38.04 -30.39 -9.81
CA HIS A 3 38.22 -29.16 -9.01
C HIS A 3 38.12 -27.88 -9.86
N ALA A 4 38.55 -27.95 -11.12
CA ALA A 4 38.41 -26.86 -12.09
C ALA A 4 36.94 -26.59 -12.46
N THR A 5 36.15 -27.65 -12.67
CA THR A 5 34.71 -27.52 -12.98
C THR A 5 33.95 -26.86 -11.83
N LEU A 6 34.31 -27.19 -10.58
CA LEU A 6 33.66 -26.63 -9.39
C LEU A 6 33.98 -25.14 -9.20
N ARG A 7 35.22 -24.70 -9.47
CA ARG A 7 35.61 -23.28 -9.45
C ARG A 7 34.89 -22.43 -10.49
N VAL A 8 34.67 -22.98 -11.69
CA VAL A 8 33.98 -22.27 -12.77
C VAL A 8 32.50 -22.10 -12.43
N LEU A 9 31.84 -23.17 -11.98
CA LEU A 9 30.41 -23.15 -11.61
C LEU A 9 30.09 -22.29 -10.38
N THR A 10 31.08 -22.00 -9.54
CA THR A 10 30.92 -21.13 -8.34
C THR A 10 31.40 -19.70 -8.58
N SER A 11 31.91 -19.38 -9.77
CA SER A 11 32.39 -18.03 -10.07
C SER A 11 31.22 -17.01 -10.07
N PRO A 12 31.37 -15.85 -9.40
CA PRO A 12 30.34 -14.82 -9.37
C PRO A 12 29.94 -14.33 -10.77
N GLU A 13 30.91 -14.27 -11.68
CA GLU A 13 30.72 -13.79 -13.05
C GLU A 13 29.80 -14.74 -13.83
N LEU A 14 30.09 -16.05 -13.79
CA LEU A 14 29.26 -17.05 -14.46
C LEU A 14 27.88 -17.17 -13.80
N ASN A 15 27.79 -17.08 -12.46
CA ASN A 15 26.50 -17.09 -11.77
C ASN A 15 25.63 -15.88 -12.16
N ASN A 16 26.23 -14.70 -12.33
CA ASN A 16 25.51 -13.52 -12.80
C ASN A 16 24.98 -13.72 -14.22
N VAL A 17 25.75 -14.32 -15.13
CA VAL A 17 25.34 -14.64 -16.50
C VAL A 17 24.27 -15.75 -16.53
N ILE A 18 24.42 -16.83 -15.77
CA ILE A 18 23.41 -17.88 -15.69
C ILE A 18 22.10 -17.31 -15.13
N SER A 19 22.17 -16.49 -14.08
CA SER A 19 20.99 -15.84 -13.48
C SER A 19 20.39 -14.72 -14.33
N SER A 20 21.08 -14.26 -15.39
CA SER A 20 20.51 -13.32 -16.36
C SER A 20 19.78 -14.03 -17.49
N TYR A 21 20.07 -15.31 -17.75
CA TYR A 21 19.43 -16.11 -18.80
C TYR A 21 18.43 -17.16 -18.28
N GLN A 22 18.49 -17.53 -17.00
CA GLN A 22 17.51 -18.43 -16.39
C GLN A 22 16.30 -17.65 -15.87
N HIS A 23 15.11 -17.92 -16.41
CA HIS A 23 13.81 -17.61 -15.79
C HIS A 23 13.55 -18.54 -14.58
N GLY A 24 14.55 -18.74 -13.73
CA GLY A 24 14.64 -19.79 -12.72
C GLY A 24 14.37 -19.32 -11.28
N ALA A 25 14.23 -20.30 -10.39
CA ALA A 25 14.00 -20.08 -8.96
C ALA A 25 15.22 -19.45 -8.28
N TYR A 26 15.20 -18.13 -8.13
CA TYR A 26 16.20 -17.39 -7.35
C TYR A 26 16.15 -17.82 -5.87
N GLU A 27 17.29 -18.18 -5.28
CA GLU A 27 17.35 -18.62 -3.88
C GLU A 27 16.73 -17.61 -2.91
N ASP A 28 16.95 -16.31 -3.15
CA ASP A 28 16.38 -15.22 -2.35
C ASP A 28 14.86 -15.08 -2.49
N MET A 29 14.27 -15.65 -3.54
CA MET A 29 12.83 -15.60 -3.83
C MET A 29 12.16 -16.97 -3.65
N ARG A 30 12.93 -18.01 -3.35
CA ARG A 30 12.43 -19.38 -3.22
C ARG A 30 11.46 -19.45 -2.04
N GLY A 31 10.26 -19.94 -2.33
CA GLY A 31 9.20 -20.10 -1.34
C GLY A 31 8.32 -18.87 -1.12
N LEU A 32 8.67 -17.68 -1.64
CA LEU A 32 7.80 -16.50 -1.53
C LEU A 32 6.41 -16.76 -2.12
N ARG A 33 6.36 -17.45 -3.27
CA ARG A 33 5.09 -17.83 -3.95
C ARG A 33 4.17 -18.70 -3.08
N TRP A 34 4.72 -19.49 -2.16
CA TRP A 34 3.95 -20.41 -1.32
C TRP A 34 3.69 -19.84 0.08
N LYS A 35 4.50 -18.86 0.52
CA LYS A 35 4.42 -18.23 1.84
C LYS A 35 3.58 -16.97 1.85
N LEU A 36 3.53 -16.25 0.73
CA LEU A 36 2.82 -14.99 0.60
C LEU A 36 1.64 -15.15 -0.36
N CYS A 37 0.49 -14.63 0.06
CA CYS A 37 -0.68 -14.48 -0.79
C CYS A 37 -1.16 -13.02 -0.71
N PRO A 38 -1.72 -12.45 -1.78
CA PRO A 38 -2.29 -11.12 -1.70
C PRO A 38 -3.55 -11.11 -0.84
N LEU A 39 -3.89 -9.93 -0.33
CA LEU A 39 -5.23 -9.69 0.19
C LEU A 39 -6.21 -9.59 -0.98
N TYR A 40 -7.31 -10.31 -0.91
CA TYR A 40 -8.40 -10.26 -1.88
C TYR A 40 -9.54 -9.34 -1.41
N ASP A 41 -10.47 -9.01 -2.29
CA ASP A 41 -11.57 -8.10 -1.98
C ASP A 41 -12.43 -8.58 -0.80
N GLY A 42 -12.45 -9.89 -0.49
CA GLY A 42 -13.16 -10.46 0.65
C GLY A 42 -12.59 -10.15 2.04
N PHE A 43 -11.41 -9.52 2.16
CA PHE A 43 -10.79 -9.18 3.45
C PHE A 43 -11.30 -7.80 3.93
N TYR A 44 -12.48 -7.78 4.54
CA TYR A 44 -13.14 -6.52 4.94
C TYR A 44 -12.86 -6.04 6.36
N ASP A 45 -12.03 -6.74 7.14
CA ASP A 45 -11.86 -6.45 8.55
C ASP A 45 -10.37 -6.23 8.91
N PRO A 46 -10.03 -5.07 9.53
CA PRO A 46 -8.69 -4.75 10.01
C PRO A 46 -8.01 -5.82 10.85
N SER A 47 -8.79 -6.59 11.62
CA SER A 47 -8.31 -7.68 12.46
C SER A 47 -7.70 -8.84 11.66
N TYR A 48 -8.07 -9.01 10.39
CA TYR A 48 -7.41 -9.94 9.48
C TYR A 48 -6.31 -9.27 8.65
N ILE A 49 -6.55 -8.02 8.22
CA ILE A 49 -5.61 -7.28 7.37
C ILE A 49 -4.28 -7.07 8.08
N ARG A 50 -4.28 -6.56 9.32
CA ARG A 50 -3.03 -6.20 10.02
C ARG A 50 -2.14 -7.42 10.29
N PRO A 51 -2.62 -8.54 10.86
CA PRO A 51 -1.77 -9.72 11.06
C PRO A 51 -1.32 -10.36 9.75
N HIS A 52 -2.13 -10.28 8.69
CA HIS A 52 -1.72 -10.71 7.37
C HIS A 52 -0.56 -9.85 6.84
N MET A 53 -0.70 -8.51 6.88
CA MET A 53 0.34 -7.60 6.41
C MET A 53 1.61 -7.67 7.26
N GLN A 54 1.49 -7.98 8.56
CA GLN A 54 2.66 -8.26 9.40
C GLN A 54 3.42 -9.50 8.92
N ARG A 55 2.72 -10.60 8.60
CA ARG A 55 3.37 -11.78 8.00
C ARG A 55 4.06 -11.45 6.68
N VAL A 56 3.46 -10.59 5.85
CA VAL A 56 4.10 -10.10 4.62
C VAL A 56 5.37 -9.29 4.94
N ASP A 57 5.33 -8.41 5.95
CA ASP A 57 6.47 -7.60 6.40
C ASP A 57 7.64 -8.46 6.89
N ASP A 58 7.36 -9.51 7.67
CA ASP A 58 8.36 -10.42 8.20
C ASP A 58 9.25 -11.05 7.09
N PHE A 59 8.72 -11.18 5.87
CA PHE A 59 9.47 -11.62 4.70
C PHE A 59 10.02 -10.47 3.86
N LEU A 60 9.18 -9.49 3.50
CA LEU A 60 9.55 -8.46 2.54
C LEU A 60 10.49 -7.40 3.12
N ARG A 61 10.35 -7.04 4.39
CA ARG A 61 11.21 -6.03 5.03
C ARG A 61 12.69 -6.42 5.03
N PRO A 62 13.10 -7.60 5.54
CA PRO A 62 14.51 -7.99 5.50
C PRO A 62 15.01 -8.19 4.06
N TRP A 63 14.14 -8.71 3.17
CA TRP A 63 14.50 -8.90 1.77
C TRP A 63 14.77 -7.58 1.05
N LEU A 64 13.90 -6.58 1.23
CA LEU A 64 14.07 -5.23 0.68
C LEU A 64 15.28 -4.52 1.29
N ALA A 65 15.54 -4.68 2.59
CA ALA A 65 16.72 -4.13 3.24
C ALA A 65 18.02 -4.71 2.65
N LYS A 66 18.04 -6.00 2.33
CA LYS A 66 19.21 -6.69 1.79
C LYS A 66 19.45 -6.42 0.30
N HIS A 67 18.38 -6.39 -0.51
CA HIS A 67 18.48 -6.38 -1.96
C HIS A 67 18.11 -5.05 -2.61
N GLY A 68 17.33 -4.22 -1.92
CA GLY A 68 16.83 -2.95 -2.39
C GLY A 68 15.97 -3.02 -3.65
N MET A 69 15.75 -1.85 -4.26
CA MET A 69 14.89 -1.73 -5.44
C MET A 69 15.48 -2.41 -6.69
N LYS A 70 16.80 -2.65 -6.73
CA LYS A 70 17.49 -3.26 -7.89
C LYS A 70 17.01 -4.67 -8.21
N ARG A 71 16.51 -5.40 -7.21
CA ARG A 71 16.07 -6.79 -7.35
C ARG A 71 14.58 -6.91 -7.66
N LEU A 72 13.82 -5.81 -7.57
CA LEU A 72 12.39 -5.78 -7.83
C LEU A 72 11.99 -6.23 -9.25
N PRO A 73 12.68 -5.83 -10.34
CA PRO A 73 12.29 -6.27 -11.69
C PRO A 73 12.23 -7.80 -11.80
N LYS A 74 13.26 -8.49 -11.30
CA LYS A 74 13.30 -9.96 -11.26
C LYS A 74 12.20 -10.56 -10.38
N LEU A 75 11.89 -9.93 -9.25
CA LEU A 75 10.81 -10.37 -8.36
C LEU A 75 9.42 -10.22 -9.01
N LEU A 76 9.20 -9.14 -9.77
CA LEU A 76 7.95 -8.88 -10.49
C LEU A 76 7.78 -9.81 -11.70
N GLU A 77 8.88 -10.27 -12.31
CA GLU A 77 8.88 -11.32 -13.34
C GLU A 77 8.65 -12.71 -12.76
N TYR A 78 9.18 -12.99 -11.57
CA TYR A 78 9.12 -14.31 -10.93
C TYR A 78 7.69 -14.80 -10.66
N CYS A 79 6.79 -13.93 -10.22
CA CYS A 79 5.40 -14.30 -9.95
C CYS A 79 4.45 -13.11 -10.13
N SER A 80 3.40 -13.28 -10.95
CA SER A 80 2.40 -12.24 -11.21
C SER A 80 1.69 -11.73 -9.94
N MET A 81 1.46 -12.62 -8.96
CA MET A 81 0.85 -12.26 -7.68
C MET A 81 1.72 -11.33 -6.84
N MET A 82 3.05 -11.38 -7.03
CA MET A 82 3.98 -10.54 -6.28
C MET A 82 3.80 -9.06 -6.55
N ARG A 83 3.32 -8.71 -7.75
CA ARG A 83 2.98 -7.32 -8.09
C ARG A 83 1.92 -6.78 -7.14
N LEU A 84 0.85 -7.54 -6.92
CA LEU A 84 -0.24 -7.14 -6.03
C LEU A 84 0.21 -7.10 -4.57
N ILE A 85 0.98 -8.11 -4.12
CA ILE A 85 1.51 -8.16 -2.75
C ILE A 85 2.40 -6.96 -2.47
N LEU A 86 3.33 -6.62 -3.37
CA LEU A 86 4.24 -5.48 -3.20
C LEU A 86 3.50 -4.14 -3.20
N VAL A 87 2.49 -3.98 -4.06
CA VAL A 87 1.65 -2.76 -4.07
C VAL A 87 0.88 -2.63 -2.76
N GLN A 88 0.24 -3.71 -2.30
CA GLN A 88 -0.48 -3.73 -1.02
C GLN A 88 0.46 -3.48 0.16
N TYR A 89 1.66 -4.04 0.14
CA TYR A 89 2.71 -3.81 1.13
C TYR A 89 3.15 -2.36 1.17
N ALA A 90 3.49 -1.78 0.01
CA ALA A 90 3.92 -0.39 -0.10
C ALA A 90 2.85 0.57 0.44
N VAL A 91 1.59 0.33 0.06
CA VAL A 91 0.45 1.16 0.48
C VAL A 91 0.05 0.91 1.93
N HIS A 92 0.15 -0.30 2.46
CA HIS A 92 -0.19 -0.58 3.86
C HIS A 92 0.81 0.04 4.83
N PHE A 93 2.11 -0.02 4.51
CA PHE A 93 3.18 0.51 5.36
C PHE A 93 3.63 1.93 5.01
N GLY A 94 3.00 2.57 4.02
CA GLY A 94 3.30 3.96 3.64
C GLY A 94 4.68 4.13 3.03
N ASN A 95 5.21 3.08 2.39
CA ASN A 95 6.52 3.13 1.74
C ASN A 95 6.43 3.88 0.42
N MET A 96 6.61 5.20 0.48
CA MET A 96 6.48 6.12 -0.67
C MET A 96 7.47 5.83 -1.79
N ASP A 97 8.71 5.46 -1.46
CA ASP A 97 9.75 5.14 -2.45
C ASP A 97 9.36 3.89 -3.24
N LEU A 98 8.92 2.85 -2.53
CA LEU A 98 8.46 1.61 -3.14
C LEU A 98 7.20 1.85 -3.98
N ALA A 99 6.22 2.58 -3.47
CA ALA A 99 4.99 2.89 -4.20
C ALA A 99 5.27 3.69 -5.49
N THR A 100 6.16 4.67 -5.42
CA THR A 100 6.58 5.47 -6.58
C THR A 100 7.30 4.61 -7.62
N HIS A 101 8.20 3.72 -7.18
CA HIS A 101 8.89 2.79 -8.08
C HIS A 101 7.92 1.78 -8.72
N LEU A 102 7.00 1.22 -7.94
CA LEU A 102 5.98 0.29 -8.43
C LEU A 102 5.02 0.97 -9.42
N HIS A 103 4.67 2.24 -9.22
CA HIS A 103 3.81 2.94 -10.18
C HIS A 103 4.47 3.06 -11.54
N LYS A 104 5.78 3.35 -11.59
CA LYS A 104 6.55 3.43 -12.84
C LYS A 104 6.70 2.08 -13.54
N THR A 105 6.73 0.97 -12.80
CA THR A 105 7.07 -0.36 -13.34
C THR A 105 5.85 -1.23 -13.64
N VAL A 106 4.81 -1.17 -12.80
CA VAL A 106 3.61 -2.01 -12.95
C VAL A 106 2.30 -1.21 -13.07
N ASN A 107 2.36 0.12 -13.01
CA ASN A 107 1.22 1.02 -13.05
C ASN A 107 0.14 0.71 -11.98
N LEU A 108 0.20 1.43 -10.85
CA LEU A 108 -0.76 1.28 -9.75
C LEU A 108 -2.24 1.43 -10.15
N LEU A 109 -2.56 2.06 -11.28
CA LEU A 109 -3.94 2.20 -11.77
C LEU A 109 -4.60 0.87 -12.18
N LEU A 110 -3.80 -0.18 -12.39
CA LEU A 110 -4.29 -1.52 -12.73
C LEU A 110 -4.69 -2.36 -11.51
N PHE A 111 -4.51 -1.82 -10.30
CA PHE A 111 -4.69 -2.54 -9.04
C PHE A 111 -6.03 -2.19 -8.38
N PRO A 112 -6.45 -2.93 -7.33
CA PRO A 112 -7.77 -2.77 -6.75
C PRO A 112 -8.00 -1.36 -6.20
N ARG A 113 -9.22 -0.84 -6.40
CA ARG A 113 -9.58 0.52 -5.98
C ARG A 113 -9.40 0.77 -4.47
N TRP A 114 -9.54 -0.27 -3.64
CA TRP A 114 -9.46 -0.19 -2.18
C TRP A 114 -8.05 0.03 -1.61
N LEU A 115 -7.02 0.30 -2.43
CA LEU A 115 -5.72 0.79 -1.94
C LEU A 115 -5.84 2.06 -1.07
N HIS A 116 -6.82 2.92 -1.36
CA HIS A 116 -7.10 4.08 -0.51
C HIS A 116 -7.56 3.67 0.90
N ASP A 117 -8.35 2.60 1.01
CA ASP A 117 -8.82 2.11 2.29
C ASP A 117 -7.64 1.55 3.12
N LEU A 118 -6.66 0.90 2.49
CA LEU A 118 -5.42 0.44 3.15
C LEU A 118 -4.57 1.60 3.69
N ALA A 119 -4.40 2.65 2.90
CA ALA A 119 -3.68 3.85 3.35
C ALA A 119 -4.45 4.56 4.47
N ALA A 120 -5.78 4.61 4.37
CA ALA A 120 -6.64 5.21 5.39
C ALA A 120 -6.61 4.43 6.70
N LEU A 121 -6.60 3.10 6.64
CA LEU A 121 -6.47 2.21 7.80
C LEU A 121 -5.20 2.47 8.62
N ASN A 122 -4.15 3.02 8.01
CA ASN A 122 -2.85 3.23 8.65
C ASN A 122 -2.48 4.71 8.83
N ASN A 123 -3.44 5.62 8.75
CA ASN A 123 -3.25 7.06 8.93
C ASN A 123 -2.26 7.71 7.93
N GLN A 124 -2.22 7.25 6.68
CA GLN A 124 -1.19 7.66 5.71
C GLN A 124 -1.71 8.71 4.73
N VAL A 125 -1.77 9.96 5.19
CA VAL A 125 -2.23 11.09 4.37
C VAL A 125 -1.36 11.28 3.13
N ASP A 126 -0.04 11.12 3.22
CA ASP A 126 0.86 11.31 2.08
C ASP A 126 0.69 10.23 1.01
N MET A 127 0.48 8.97 1.43
CA MET A 127 0.15 7.89 0.49
C MET A 127 -1.20 8.15 -0.21
N LEU A 128 -2.20 8.63 0.54
CA LEU A 128 -3.50 9.02 -0.04
C LEU A 128 -3.35 10.18 -1.05
N ARG A 129 -2.51 11.17 -0.76
CA ARG A 129 -2.20 12.26 -1.70
C ARG A 129 -1.51 11.73 -2.95
N PHE A 130 -0.54 10.84 -2.79
CA PHE A 130 0.16 10.22 -3.91
C PHE A 130 -0.80 9.41 -4.79
N LEU A 131 -1.63 8.54 -4.21
CA LEU A 131 -2.62 7.77 -4.94
C LEU A 131 -3.60 8.68 -5.71
N GLN A 132 -4.05 9.76 -5.08
CA GLN A 132 -4.88 10.78 -5.74
C GLN A 132 -4.14 11.48 -6.89
N GLN A 133 -2.87 11.84 -6.70
CA GLN A 133 -2.06 12.54 -7.68
C GLN A 133 -1.80 11.71 -8.94
N ILE A 134 -1.62 10.39 -8.79
CA ILE A 134 -1.49 9.48 -9.94
C ILE A 134 -2.83 9.17 -10.62
N GLY A 135 -3.95 9.71 -10.12
CA GLY A 135 -5.28 9.51 -10.67
C GLY A 135 -5.97 8.22 -10.22
N HIS A 136 -5.47 7.55 -9.18
CA HIS A 136 -6.11 6.36 -8.65
C HIS A 136 -7.39 6.76 -7.92
N CYS A 137 -8.54 6.31 -8.38
CA CYS A 137 -9.83 6.56 -7.74
C CYS A 137 -10.24 5.34 -6.93
N GLY A 138 -10.65 5.51 -5.67
CA GLY A 138 -11.04 4.32 -4.91
C GLY A 138 -11.22 4.44 -3.40
N THR A 139 -11.23 5.64 -2.84
CA THR A 139 -11.66 5.77 -1.44
C THR A 139 -13.11 5.32 -1.33
N SER A 140 -13.35 4.34 -0.48
CA SER A 140 -14.68 3.93 -0.14
C SER A 140 -15.08 4.49 1.22
N THR A 141 -16.35 4.28 1.57
CA THR A 141 -16.89 4.59 2.89
C THR A 141 -16.14 3.85 4.00
N ARG A 142 -15.52 2.70 3.68
CA ARG A 142 -14.73 1.87 4.58
C ARG A 142 -13.48 2.57 5.07
N GLY A 143 -12.72 3.21 4.18
CA GLY A 143 -11.52 3.97 4.58
C GLY A 143 -11.83 5.04 5.63
N LEU A 144 -12.97 5.73 5.48
CA LEU A 144 -13.44 6.72 6.47
C LEU A 144 -13.82 6.05 7.80
N VAL A 145 -14.57 4.95 7.77
CA VAL A 145 -14.99 4.22 8.97
C VAL A 145 -13.79 3.70 9.75
N TRP A 146 -12.81 3.07 9.08
CA TRP A 146 -11.59 2.58 9.72
C TRP A 146 -10.74 3.72 10.29
N ALA A 147 -10.54 4.80 9.52
CA ALA A 147 -9.83 5.96 10.03
C ALA A 147 -10.51 6.56 11.28
N ALA A 148 -11.84 6.56 11.31
CA ALA A 148 -12.62 7.03 12.45
C ALA A 148 -12.54 6.08 13.65
N GLU A 149 -12.58 4.77 13.41
CA GLU A 149 -12.45 3.71 14.42
C GLU A 149 -11.10 3.72 15.13
N PHE A 150 -10.01 3.92 14.40
CA PHE A 150 -8.65 3.92 14.94
C PHE A 150 -8.12 5.31 15.32
N GLY A 151 -8.97 6.34 15.33
CA GLY A 151 -8.57 7.65 15.83
C GLY A 151 -7.69 8.45 14.87
N HIS A 152 -7.70 8.14 13.58
CA HIS A 152 -6.86 8.75 12.54
C HIS A 152 -7.43 10.08 12.06
N LEU A 153 -7.46 11.08 12.95
CA LEU A 153 -8.01 12.41 12.70
C LEU A 153 -7.45 13.09 11.43
N PRO A 154 -6.12 13.07 11.14
CA PRO A 154 -5.58 13.65 9.91
C PRO A 154 -6.17 13.03 8.64
N THR A 155 -6.25 11.70 8.61
CA THR A 155 -6.87 10.96 7.51
C THR A 155 -8.37 11.24 7.41
N VAL A 156 -9.12 11.27 8.52
CA VAL A 156 -10.55 11.60 8.49
C VAL A 156 -10.78 12.96 7.85
N LYS A 157 -10.02 13.99 8.26
CA LYS A 157 -10.12 15.33 7.66
C LYS A 157 -9.81 15.30 6.17
N TYR A 158 -8.70 14.68 5.79
CA TYR A 158 -8.30 14.55 4.40
C TYR A 158 -9.38 13.85 3.54
N LEU A 159 -9.96 12.76 4.03
CA LEU A 159 -10.98 12.00 3.30
C LEU A 159 -12.29 12.79 3.17
N ILE A 160 -12.70 13.55 4.17
CA ILE A 160 -13.87 14.44 4.10
C ILE A 160 -13.65 15.55 3.05
N ASP A 161 -12.47 16.17 3.06
CA ASP A 161 -12.14 17.26 2.13
C ASP A 161 -12.03 16.78 0.68
N MET A 162 -11.48 15.59 0.47
CA MET A 162 -11.37 14.96 -0.85
C MET A 162 -12.71 14.53 -1.41
N HIS A 163 -13.58 13.96 -0.58
CA HIS A 163 -14.87 13.48 -1.03
C HIS A 163 -15.95 14.52 -0.75
N LYS A 164 -15.97 15.57 -1.58
CA LYS A 164 -17.14 16.46 -1.68
C LYS A 164 -18.44 15.67 -1.90
N ALA A 165 -18.38 14.45 -2.46
CA ALA A 165 -19.49 13.51 -2.58
C ALA A 165 -19.94 12.85 -1.24
N LEU A 166 -19.05 12.67 -0.26
CA LEU A 166 -19.44 12.20 1.09
C LEU A 166 -20.28 13.24 1.85
N HIS A 167 -20.33 14.50 1.38
CA HIS A 167 -21.33 15.45 1.89
C HIS A 167 -22.76 14.95 1.66
N ASN A 168 -23.01 14.15 0.61
CA ASN A 168 -24.32 13.59 0.32
C ASN A 168 -24.52 12.17 0.90
N ASP A 169 -23.44 11.47 1.27
CA ASP A 169 -23.53 10.16 1.94
C ASP A 169 -23.58 10.32 3.47
N ASN A 170 -24.77 10.66 3.95
CA ASN A 170 -25.06 10.78 5.38
C ASN A 170 -24.89 9.44 6.13
N VAL A 171 -25.08 8.31 5.45
CA VAL A 171 -25.04 6.97 6.06
C VAL A 171 -23.62 6.63 6.49
N SER A 172 -22.64 6.91 5.63
CA SER A 172 -21.23 6.63 5.91
C SER A 172 -20.66 7.53 6.98
N ARG A 173 -21.00 8.83 6.97
CA ARG A 173 -20.59 9.76 8.04
C ARG A 173 -21.21 9.42 9.39
N SER A 174 -22.50 9.05 9.41
CA SER A 174 -23.18 8.59 10.62
C SER A 174 -22.52 7.32 11.18
N THR A 175 -22.20 6.36 10.30
CA THR A 175 -21.51 5.12 10.69
C THR A 175 -20.13 5.41 11.28
N ALA A 176 -19.31 6.23 10.59
CA ALA A 176 -18.00 6.64 11.08
C ALA A 176 -18.08 7.38 12.42
N ALA A 177 -19.06 8.27 12.61
CA ALA A 177 -19.24 9.02 13.85
C ALA A 177 -19.64 8.08 15.01
N ARG A 178 -20.54 7.11 14.75
CA ARG A 178 -20.93 6.11 15.74
C ARG A 178 -19.74 5.25 16.17
N VAL A 179 -18.92 4.79 15.23
CA VAL A 179 -17.75 3.96 15.53
C VAL A 179 -16.69 4.77 16.29
N ALA A 180 -16.39 6.01 15.84
CA ALA A 180 -15.50 6.91 16.57
C ALA A 180 -16.00 7.20 18.00
N ALA A 181 -17.31 7.38 18.20
CA ALA A 181 -17.89 7.58 19.54
C ALA A 181 -17.70 6.35 20.43
N LYS A 182 -17.94 5.15 19.90
CA LYS A 182 -17.69 3.89 20.62
C LYS A 182 -16.22 3.71 21.00
N ALA A 183 -15.31 4.12 20.13
CA ALA A 183 -13.86 4.09 20.37
C ALA A 183 -13.32 5.27 21.21
N GLY A 184 -14.17 6.23 21.61
CA GLY A 184 -13.77 7.38 22.42
C GLY A 184 -13.11 8.54 21.65
N HIS A 185 -13.14 8.53 20.33
CA HIS A 185 -12.50 9.54 19.47
C HIS A 185 -13.39 10.78 19.25
N LEU A 186 -13.64 11.53 20.32
CA LEU A 186 -14.55 12.70 20.32
C LEU A 186 -14.15 13.80 19.33
N SER A 187 -12.86 14.01 19.09
CA SER A 187 -12.36 14.98 18.10
C SER A 187 -12.82 14.64 16.68
N ILE A 188 -12.85 13.35 16.35
CA ILE A 188 -13.33 12.84 15.06
C ILE A 188 -14.85 12.96 14.97
N VAL A 189 -15.59 12.64 16.04
CA VAL A 189 -17.05 12.80 16.09
C VAL A 189 -17.43 14.25 15.78
N ARG A 190 -16.76 15.23 16.39
CA ARG A 190 -17.01 16.67 16.14
C ARG A 190 -16.80 17.04 14.68
N VAL A 191 -15.74 16.54 14.06
CA VAL A 191 -15.41 16.81 12.64
C VAL A 191 -16.45 16.18 11.71
N LEU A 192 -16.88 14.95 11.99
CA LEU A 192 -17.86 14.23 11.17
C LEU A 192 -19.27 14.83 11.24
N LEU A 193 -19.68 15.33 12.41
CA LEU A 193 -21.00 15.96 12.62
C LEU A 193 -21.04 17.40 12.08
N ASN A 194 -19.96 18.16 12.22
CA ASN A 194 -19.88 19.56 11.80
C ASN A 194 -18.75 19.83 10.78
N PRO A 195 -18.79 19.23 9.57
CA PRO A 195 -17.71 19.40 8.58
C PRO A 195 -17.58 20.83 8.06
N LYS A 196 -18.68 21.61 8.05
CA LYS A 196 -18.70 22.99 7.50
C LYS A 196 -17.94 24.02 8.35
N GLN A 197 -17.73 23.76 9.65
CA GLN A 197 -17.03 24.68 10.55
C GLN A 197 -15.50 24.49 10.54
N GLN A 198 -14.96 23.51 9.81
CA GLN A 198 -13.53 23.24 9.75
C GLN A 198 -12.98 23.29 8.32
N ARG A 199 -13.41 24.27 7.51
CA ARG A 199 -12.77 24.54 6.22
C ARG A 199 -11.32 24.96 6.46
N PHE A 200 -10.38 24.10 6.10
CA PHE A 200 -8.97 24.47 6.04
C PHE A 200 -8.67 25.12 4.67
N PRO A 201 -7.77 26.12 4.61
CA PRO A 201 -7.41 26.75 3.35
C PRO A 201 -6.91 25.67 2.37
N GLN A 202 -7.47 25.66 1.17
CA GLN A 202 -7.02 24.77 0.09
C GLN A 202 -5.53 25.01 -0.13
N PHE A 203 -4.73 23.95 -0.06
CA PHE A 203 -3.38 23.99 -0.62
C PHE A 203 -3.55 24.19 -2.14
N VAL A 204 -3.32 25.42 -2.58
CA VAL A 204 -3.24 25.77 -3.99
C VAL A 204 -2.04 25.00 -4.54
N LEU A 205 -2.29 23.92 -5.27
CA LEU A 205 -1.28 23.29 -6.10
C LEU A 205 -1.00 24.29 -7.23
N THR A 206 -0.03 25.17 -7.01
CA THR A 206 0.55 25.99 -8.08
C THR A 206 1.22 25.04 -9.05
N THR A 207 0.51 24.66 -10.10
CA THR A 207 1.11 24.02 -11.26
C THR A 207 1.93 25.07 -11.99
N THR A 208 3.21 25.19 -11.67
CA THR A 208 4.20 25.75 -12.59
C THR A 208 4.39 24.74 -13.71
N ARG A 209 3.67 24.94 -14.82
CA ARG A 209 4.00 24.33 -16.11
C ARG A 209 5.22 25.09 -16.66
N SER A 210 6.33 24.37 -16.84
CA SER A 210 7.40 24.68 -17.80
C SER A 210 7.02 24.15 -19.17
#